data_AF-A0A7K1ZI85-F1
#
_entry.id   AF-A0A7K1ZI85-F1
#
_cell.length_a   1.000
_cell.length_b   1.000
_cell.length_c   1.000
_cell.angle_alpha   90.00
_cell.angle_beta   90.00
_cell.angle_gamma   90.00
#
_symmetry.space_group_name_H-M   'P 1'
#
loop_
_entity.id
_entity.type
_entity.pdbx_description
1 polymer ?
#
loop_
_entity_poly.entity_id
_entity_poly.type
_entity_poly.pdbx_seq_one_letter_code
_entity_poly.pdbx_strand_id
1 'polypeptide(L)'
;MSACLVSCATDRVSDADTITVEGMVTVRGNEPFAAYVLETSDRNTYVLVFPEAVETPARLQVTGRLYLGEWDGQSYAHIEVHSHEEPAE
;
A
#
# COMPACT_ATOMS: atom_id res chain seq x y z
N MET A 1 13.64 -27.65 34.94
CA MET A 1 13.43 -26.23 34.60
C MET A 1 13.26 -26.17 33.09
N SER A 2 12.04 -25.94 32.63
CA SER A 2 11.67 -26.00 31.21
C SER A 2 11.88 -24.63 30.59
N ALA A 3 12.79 -24.52 29.63
CA ALA A 3 12.93 -23.33 28.79
C ALA A 3 12.08 -23.56 27.52
N CYS A 4 10.87 -23.01 27.50
CA CYS A 4 10.10 -22.90 26.27
C CYS A 4 10.76 -21.81 25.41
N LEU A 5 11.58 -22.23 24.44
CA LEU A 5 12.00 -21.37 23.35
C LEU A 5 10.76 -21.11 22.49
N VAL A 6 10.08 -20.01 22.77
CA VAL A 6 9.07 -19.45 21.86
C VAL A 6 9.83 -18.97 20.64
N SER A 7 9.90 -19.83 19.63
CA SER A 7 10.29 -19.44 18.29
C SER A 7 9.22 -18.48 17.78
N CYS A 8 9.48 -17.17 17.87
CA CYS A 8 8.74 -16.19 17.09
C CYS A 8 8.99 -16.52 15.63
N ALA A 9 8.10 -17.32 15.03
CA ALA A 9 7.98 -17.41 13.59
C ALA A 9 7.52 -16.03 13.12
N THR A 10 8.47 -15.12 12.94
CA THR A 10 8.30 -14.01 12.01
C THR A 10 8.16 -14.69 10.67
N ASP A 11 6.91 -14.92 10.25
CA ASP A 11 6.56 -15.15 8.86
C ASP A 11 7.13 -13.96 8.11
N ARG A 12 8.35 -14.12 7.62
CA ARG A 12 8.92 -13.20 6.66
C ARG A 12 8.07 -13.42 5.43
N VAL A 13 7.06 -12.57 5.25
CA VAL A 13 6.33 -12.43 3.99
C VAL A 13 7.42 -12.32 2.92
N SER A 14 7.57 -13.41 2.20
CA SER A 14 8.74 -13.68 1.38
C SER A 14 8.55 -12.93 0.08
N ASP A 15 9.42 -11.95 -0.16
CA ASP A 15 9.41 -11.08 -1.34
C ASP A 15 8.12 -10.28 -1.53
N ALA A 16 8.15 -9.02 -1.10
CA ALA A 16 7.17 -7.95 -1.37
C ALA A 16 6.11 -8.33 -2.42
N ASP A 17 4.98 -8.85 -1.93
CA ASP A 17 3.90 -9.38 -2.74
C ASP A 17 3.45 -8.34 -3.77
N THR A 18 3.37 -8.73 -5.03
CA THR A 18 2.62 -7.93 -6.00
C THR A 18 1.15 -8.10 -5.66
N ILE A 19 0.50 -7.01 -5.28
CA ILE A 19 -0.92 -7.00 -4.95
C ILE A 19 -1.70 -6.17 -5.95
N THR A 20 -2.98 -6.50 -6.10
CA THR A 20 -3.96 -5.70 -6.83
C THR A 20 -4.99 -5.19 -5.84
N VAL A 21 -5.21 -3.88 -5.82
CA VAL A 21 -6.14 -3.22 -4.89
C VAL A 21 -6.99 -2.21 -5.66
N GLU A 22 -8.30 -2.26 -5.45
CA GLU A 22 -9.22 -1.27 -5.98
C GLU A 22 -9.59 -0.24 -4.90
N GLY A 23 -9.65 1.04 -5.28
CA GLY A 23 -10.12 2.08 -4.39
C GLY A 23 -10.18 3.46 -5.02
N MET A 24 -10.51 4.45 -4.18
CA MET A 24 -10.49 5.86 -4.55
C MET A 24 -9.08 6.42 -4.34
N VAL A 25 -8.46 6.90 -5.40
CA VAL A 25 -7.15 7.55 -5.38
C VAL A 25 -7.32 9.06 -5.27
N THR A 26 -6.66 9.65 -4.29
CA THR A 26 -6.64 11.10 -4.02
C THR A 26 -5.21 11.56 -3.73
N VAL A 27 -4.89 12.82 -4.04
CA VAL A 27 -3.66 13.44 -3.52
C VAL A 27 -3.95 14.01 -2.13
N ARG A 28 -3.16 13.60 -1.14
CA ARG A 28 -3.23 14.11 0.23
C ARG A 28 -1.90 14.74 0.65
N GLY A 29 -1.97 15.70 1.57
CA GLY A 29 -0.80 16.44 2.06
C GLY A 29 -0.61 17.78 1.35
N ASN A 30 0.49 18.46 1.67
CA ASN A 30 0.90 19.71 1.05
C ASN A 30 2.29 19.51 0.44
N GLU A 31 2.60 20.24 -0.62
CA GLU A 31 3.96 20.25 -1.18
C GLU A 31 5.00 20.62 -0.11
N PRO A 32 6.17 19.96 -0.08
CA PRO A 32 6.68 18.92 -0.99
C PRO A 32 6.32 17.47 -0.58
N PHE A 33 5.41 17.29 0.37
CA PHE A 33 5.05 16.00 0.97
C PHE A 33 3.69 15.47 0.51
N ALA A 34 3.18 15.99 -0.62
CA ALA A 34 1.95 15.50 -1.21
C ALA A 34 2.16 14.08 -1.76
N ALA A 35 1.21 13.18 -1.50
CA ALA A 35 1.29 11.79 -1.93
C ALA A 35 -0.07 11.32 -2.47
N TYR A 36 -0.01 10.39 -3.42
CA TYR A 36 -1.19 9.66 -3.86
C TYR A 36 -1.58 8.65 -2.80
N VAL A 37 -2.88 8.62 -2.46
CA VAL A 37 -3.45 7.76 -1.43
C VAL A 37 -4.65 7.06 -2.00
N LEU A 38 -4.62 5.72 -1.96
CA LEU A 38 -5.75 4.86 -2.32
C LEU A 38 -6.49 4.44 -1.05
N GLU A 39 -7.79 4.72 -1.01
CA GLU A 39 -8.69 4.27 0.04
C GLU A 39 -9.65 3.22 -0.52
N THR A 40 -9.62 2.01 0.05
CA THR A 40 -10.51 0.91 -0.36
C THR A 40 -11.90 1.05 0.26
N SER A 41 -12.87 0.30 -0.27
CA SER A 41 -14.24 0.23 0.30
C SER A 41 -14.25 -0.22 1.77
N ASP A 42 -13.31 -1.06 2.17
CA ASP A 42 -13.11 -1.54 3.55
C ASP A 42 -12.32 -0.55 4.43
N ARG A 43 -12.05 0.66 3.92
CA ARG A 43 -11.29 1.73 4.59
C ARG A 43 -9.82 1.38 4.86
N ASN A 44 -9.24 0.47 4.08
CA ASN A 44 -7.79 0.31 4.05
C ASN A 44 -7.17 1.46 3.26
N THR A 45 -6.00 1.93 3.70
CA THR A 45 -5.31 3.06 3.07
C THR A 45 -3.92 2.64 2.63
N TYR A 46 -3.59 2.93 1.37
CA TYR A 46 -2.28 2.66 0.78
C TYR A 46 -1.69 3.95 0.22
N VAL A 47 -0.41 4.18 0.50
CA VAL A 47 0.35 5.24 -0.19
C VAL A 47 0.80 4.69 -1.54
N LEU A 48 0.53 5.42 -2.61
CA LEU A 48 0.90 5.01 -3.96
C LEU A 48 2.11 5.81 -4.45
N VAL A 49 3.06 5.10 -5.05
CA VAL A 49 4.17 5.68 -5.79
C VAL A 49 3.95 5.35 -7.25
N PHE A 50 3.46 6.32 -8.01
CA PHE A 50 3.30 6.19 -9.45
C PHE A 50 4.60 6.59 -10.18
N PRO A 51 4.92 5.93 -11.31
CA PRO A 51 6.03 6.35 -12.16
C PRO A 51 5.77 7.71 -12.84
N GLU A 52 4.50 8.07 -13.02
CA GLU A 52 4.04 9.32 -13.62
C GLU A 52 2.84 9.90 -12.86
N ALA A 53 2.59 11.19 -13.02
CA ALA A 53 1.45 11.83 -12.36
C ALA A 53 0.13 11.32 -12.94
N VAL A 54 -0.82 10.98 -12.07
CA VAL A 54 -2.15 10.51 -12.45
C VAL A 54 -3.19 11.57 -12.09
N GLU A 55 -4.23 11.68 -12.92
CA GLU A 55 -5.39 12.54 -12.66
C GLU A 55 -6.15 12.05 -11.42
N THR A 56 -6.47 12.98 -10.52
CA THR A 56 -7.19 12.67 -9.27
C THR A 56 -8.24 13.74 -8.97
N PRO A 57 -9.34 13.40 -8.27
CA PRO A 57 -9.69 12.08 -7.74
C PRO A 57 -10.11 11.08 -8.84
N ALA A 58 -9.74 9.81 -8.68
CA ALA A 58 -10.11 8.75 -9.61
C ALA A 58 -10.32 7.42 -8.88
N ARG A 59 -11.26 6.59 -9.33
CA ARG A 59 -11.39 5.20 -8.87
C ARG A 59 -10.54 4.31 -9.76
N LEU A 60 -9.57 3.62 -9.18
CA LEU A 60 -8.59 2.82 -9.92
C LEU A 60 -8.42 1.45 -9.28
N GLN A 61 -8.22 0.45 -10.12
CA GLN A 61 -7.62 -0.83 -9.76
C GLN A 61 -6.11 -0.70 -9.98
N VAL A 62 -5.34 -0.78 -8.90
CA VAL A 62 -3.89 -0.56 -8.88
C VAL A 62 -3.19 -1.88 -8.61
N THR A 63 -2.26 -2.27 -9.48
CA THR A 63 -1.39 -3.41 -9.27
C THR A 63 0.04 -2.95 -9.07
N GLY A 64 0.69 -3.44 -8.04
CA GLY A 64 2.03 -3.01 -7.71
C GLY A 64 2.67 -3.80 -6.59
N ARG A 65 3.94 -3.48 -6.33
CA ARG A 65 4.72 -4.14 -5.29
C ARG A 65 4.37 -3.56 -3.93
N LEU A 66 3.91 -4.40 -3.01
CA LEU A 66 3.60 -4.01 -1.64
C LEU A 66 4.87 -3.96 -0.80
N TYR A 67 5.10 -2.81 -0.18
CA TYR A 67 6.11 -2.65 0.84
C TYR A 67 5.43 -2.34 2.17
N LEU A 68 5.76 -3.14 3.17
CA LEU A 68 5.34 -2.94 4.54
C LEU A 68 6.49 -2.29 5.30
N GLY A 69 6.19 -1.19 5.98
CA GLY A 69 7.13 -0.52 6.85
C GLY A 69 6.54 -0.31 8.24
N GLU A 70 7.38 0.08 9.17
CA GLU A 70 6.97 0.53 10.50
C GLU A 70 7.49 1.94 10.72
N TRP A 71 6.62 2.85 11.14
CA TRP A 71 6.97 4.20 11.52
C TRP A 71 6.46 4.44 12.95
N ASP A 72 7.37 4.73 13.87
CA ASP A 72 7.04 4.99 15.29
C ASP A 72 6.16 3.89 15.92
N GLY A 73 6.43 2.62 15.59
CA GLY A 73 5.66 1.47 16.04
C GLY A 73 4.33 1.25 15.31
N GLN A 74 3.98 2.08 14.32
CA GLN A 74 2.78 1.93 13.50
C GLN A 74 3.13 1.35 12.13
N SER A 75 2.50 0.23 11.76
CA SER A 75 2.65 -0.34 10.43
C SER A 75 2.06 0.59 9.36
N TYR A 76 2.76 0.76 8.25
CA TYR A 76 2.25 1.42 7.06
C TYR A 76 2.53 0.58 5.82
N ALA A 77 1.69 0.77 4.80
CA ALA A 77 1.82 0.10 3.51
C ALA A 77 1.98 1.14 2.40
N HIS A 78 2.97 0.92 1.54
CA HIS A 78 3.06 1.63 0.27
C HIS A 78 3.12 0.66 -0.89
N ILE A 79 2.55 1.08 -2.02
CA ILE A 79 2.51 0.31 -3.26
C ILE A 79 3.32 1.09 -4.30
N GLU A 80 4.38 0.47 -4.79
CA GLU A 80 5.05 0.92 -6.01
C GLU A 80 4.23 0.43 -7.21
N VAL A 81 3.58 1.37 -7.90
CA VAL A 81 2.57 1.04 -8.91
C VAL A 81 3.26 0.57 -10.20
N HIS A 82 2.91 -0.64 -10.64
CA HIS A 82 3.35 -1.19 -11.91
C HIS A 82 2.32 -0.95 -13.02
N SER A 83 1.03 -1.07 -12.69
CA SER A 83 -0.07 -0.80 -13.61
C SER A 83 -1.30 -0.29 -12.86
N HIS A 84 -2.14 0.46 -13.58
CA HIS A 84 -3.43 0.89 -13.07
C HIS A 84 -4.45 0.93 -14.22
N GLU A 85 -5.69 0.61 -13.90
CA GLU A 85 -6.82 0.65 -14.83
C GLU A 85 -8.07 1.17 -14.10
N GLU A 86 -8.98 1.76 -14.88
CA GLU A 86 -10.32 2.05 -14.37
C GLU A 86 -11.08 0.72 -14.22
N PRO A 87 -11.73 0.45 -13.08
CA PRO A 87 -12.46 -0.80 -12.91
C PRO A 87 -13.59 -0.89 -13.93
N ALA A 88 -13.80 -2.09 -14.47
CA ALA A 88 -14.89 -2.36 -15.41
C ALA A 88 -16.25 -2.16 -14.71
N GLU A 89 -17.13 -1.38 -15.34
CA GLU A 89 -18.52 -1.12 -14.87
C GLU A 89 -19.40 -2.37 -14.83
#